data_AF-A0A4R8F835-F1
#
_entry.id   AF-A0A4R8F835-F1
#
_cell.length_a   1.000
_cell.length_b   1.000
_cell.length_c   1.000
_cell.angle_alpha   90.00
_cell.angle_beta   90.00
_cell.angle_gamma   90.00
#
_symmetry.space_group_name_H-M   'P 1'
#
loop_
_entity.id
_entity.type
_entity.pdbx_description
1 polymer ?
#
loop_
_entity_poly.entity_id
_entity_poly.type
_entity_poly.pdbx_seq_one_letter_code
_entity_poly.pdbx_strand_id
1 'polypeptide(L)'
;MTRVTDIILCRTAAYQDSGTRHCMRSIVLPSLRKEAAELEECRNQCAVREDWLADWVDAGMLTEEVAIQQAIAQAEKRLAEFDC
;
A
#
# COMPACT_ATOMS: atom_id res chain seq x y z
N MET A 1 6.09 2.64 12.54
CA MET A 1 6.37 3.98 11.98
C MET A 1 6.82 3.96 10.51
N THR A 2 6.92 2.80 9.83
CA THR A 2 7.37 2.67 8.43
C THR A 2 6.26 2.87 7.39
N ARG A 3 5.03 2.40 7.65
CA ARG A 3 3.89 2.42 6.71
C ARG A 3 3.56 3.78 6.08
N VAL A 4 3.43 4.83 6.88
CA VAL A 4 3.09 6.18 6.38
C VAL A 4 4.21 6.73 5.49
N THR A 5 5.47 6.44 5.85
CA THR A 5 6.64 6.83 5.06
C THR A 5 6.64 6.15 3.70
N ASP A 6 6.33 4.86 3.64
CA ASP A 6 6.30 4.09 2.39
C ASP A 6 5.18 4.56 1.44
N ILE A 7 3.99 4.86 1.98
CA ILE A 7 2.89 5.47 1.22
C ILE A 7 3.28 6.84 0.65
N ILE A 8 3.97 7.68 1.44
CA ILE A 8 4.45 8.98 0.98
C ILE A 8 5.50 8.81 -0.12
N LEU A 9 6.45 7.88 0.06
CA LEU A 9 7.47 7.58 -0.94
C LEU A 9 6.87 7.17 -2.29
N CYS A 10 5.83 6.33 -2.31
CA CYS A 10 5.11 5.99 -3.54
C CYS A 10 4.64 7.23 -4.33
N ARG A 11 4.28 8.32 -3.64
CA ARG A 11 3.75 9.54 -4.24
C ARG A 11 4.83 10.55 -4.62
N THR A 12 5.85 10.72 -3.78
CA THR A 12 6.79 11.84 -3.86
C THR A 12 8.21 11.45 -4.25
N ALA A 13 8.52 10.17 -4.37
CA ALA A 13 9.86 9.72 -4.74
C ALA A 13 10.31 10.24 -6.12
N ALA A 14 11.62 10.44 -6.27
CA ALA A 14 12.24 10.90 -7.51
C ALA A 14 12.44 9.73 -8.49
N TYR A 15 11.36 9.26 -9.12
CA TYR A 15 11.38 8.10 -10.05
C TYR A 15 12.33 8.25 -11.25
N GLN A 16 12.80 9.46 -11.58
CA GLN A 16 13.86 9.66 -12.56
C GLN A 16 15.19 9.00 -12.18
N ASP A 17 15.46 8.82 -10.88
CA ASP A 17 16.67 8.17 -10.37
C ASP A 17 16.53 6.63 -10.39
N SER A 18 17.55 5.95 -10.92
CA SER A 18 17.53 4.50 -11.07
C SER A 18 17.61 3.75 -9.73
N GLY A 19 18.33 4.31 -8.75
CA GLY A 19 18.41 3.75 -7.39
C GLY A 19 17.05 3.80 -6.70
N THR A 20 16.32 4.91 -6.87
CA THR A 20 14.95 5.09 -6.38
C THR A 20 14.01 4.07 -7.02
N ARG A 21 14.04 3.89 -8.35
CA ARG A 21 13.24 2.85 -9.01
C ARG A 21 13.56 1.45 -8.52
N HIS A 22 14.84 1.15 -8.32
CA HIS A 22 15.27 -0.13 -7.75
C HIS A 22 14.69 -0.33 -6.35
N CYS A 23 14.86 0.64 -5.45
CA CYS A 23 14.32 0.60 -4.09
C CYS A 23 12.79 0.42 -4.05
N MET A 24 12.07 1.16 -4.91
CA MET A 24 10.61 1.02 -5.03
C MET A 24 10.21 -0.40 -5.40
N ARG A 25 10.92 -1.04 -6.34
CA ARG A 25 10.61 -2.40 -6.82
C ARG A 25 11.03 -3.50 -5.85
N SER A 26 12.17 -3.35 -5.18
CA SER A 26 12.77 -4.41 -4.37
C SER A 26 12.37 -4.37 -2.90
N ILE A 27 11.93 -3.20 -2.39
CA ILE A 27 11.66 -3.00 -0.97
C ILE A 27 10.24 -2.47 -0.75
N VAL A 28 9.96 -1.26 -1.26
CA VAL A 28 8.74 -0.51 -0.87
C VAL A 28 7.47 -1.21 -1.38
N LEU A 29 7.39 -1.51 -2.68
CA LEU A 29 6.22 -2.17 -3.26
C LEU A 29 5.98 -3.57 -2.67
N PRO A 30 7.00 -4.44 -2.51
CA PRO A 30 6.81 -5.72 -1.82
C PRO A 30 6.27 -5.58 -0.39
N SER A 31 6.78 -4.62 0.40
CA SER A 31 6.29 -4.40 1.76
C SER A 31 4.82 -3.98 1.78
N LEU A 32 4.46 -2.98 0.96
CA LEU A 32 3.08 -2.48 0.88
C LEU A 32 2.10 -3.54 0.37
N ARG A 33 2.50 -4.38 -0.60
CA ARG A 33 1.66 -5.49 -1.08
C ARG A 33 1.41 -6.53 0.00
N LYS A 34 2.45 -6.87 0.78
CA LYS A 34 2.29 -7.78 1.92
C LYS A 34 1.30 -7.22 2.94
N GLU A 35 1.43 -5.94 3.29
CA GLU A 35 0.53 -5.30 4.25
C GLU A 35 -0.92 -5.22 3.74
N ALA A 36 -1.11 -4.90 2.44
CA ALA A 36 -2.44 -4.91 1.83
C ALA A 36 -3.09 -6.29 1.90
N ALA A 37 -2.32 -7.36 1.63
CA ALA A 37 -2.81 -8.74 1.71
C ALA A 37 -3.16 -9.14 3.15
N GLU A 38 -2.37 -8.74 4.14
CA GLU A 38 -2.66 -9.00 5.56
C GLU A 38 -3.95 -8.29 6.01
N LEU A 39 -4.16 -7.05 5.59
CA LEU A 39 -5.40 -6.31 5.87
C LEU A 39 -6.62 -6.94 5.20
N GLU A 40 -6.49 -7.34 3.94
CA GLU A 40 -7.55 -8.03 3.19
C GLU A 40 -7.91 -9.38 3.83
N GLU A 41 -6.91 -10.17 4.23
CA GLU A 41 -7.13 -11.45 4.92
C GLU A 41 -7.87 -11.23 6.25
N CYS A 42 -7.41 -10.28 7.06
CA CYS A 42 -8.04 -9.95 8.32
C CYS A 42 -9.49 -9.47 8.12
N ARG A 43 -9.76 -8.64 7.09
CA ARG A 43 -11.12 -8.22 6.74
C ARG A 43 -12.00 -9.40 6.34
N ASN A 44 -11.49 -10.32 5.52
CA ASN A 44 -12.23 -11.49 5.07
C ASN A 44 -12.57 -12.44 6.25
N GLN A 45 -11.70 -12.52 7.25
CA GLN A 45 -11.99 -13.24 8.50
C GLN A 45 -13.04 -12.51 9.35
N CYS A 46 -13.00 -11.17 9.38
CA CYS A 46 -14.00 -10.35 10.10
C CYS A 46 -15.37 -10.34 9.42
N ALA A 47 -15.46 -10.53 8.11
CA ALA A 47 -16.75 -10.60 7.39
C ALA A 47 -17.68 -11.73 7.88
N VAL A 48 -17.14 -12.70 8.64
CA VAL A 48 -17.90 -13.76 9.31
C VAL A 48 -18.63 -13.24 10.57
N ARG A 49 -18.31 -12.03 11.05
CA ARG A 49 -18.83 -11.39 12.26
C ARG A 49 -19.14 -9.90 12.00
N GLU A 50 -20.40 -9.58 11.78
CA GLU A 50 -20.89 -8.25 11.37
C GLU A 50 -20.50 -7.12 12.34
N ASP A 51 -20.38 -7.42 13.64
CA ASP A 51 -19.93 -6.50 14.69
C ASP A 51 -18.48 -6.06 14.51
N TRP A 52 -17.61 -6.96 14.02
CA TRP A 52 -16.18 -6.65 13.86
C TRP A 52 -15.90 -5.78 12.64
N LEU A 53 -16.75 -5.82 11.60
CA LEU A 53 -16.60 -4.93 10.45
C LEU A 53 -16.89 -3.46 10.83
N ALA A 54 -17.84 -3.23 11.74
CA ALA A 54 -18.11 -1.89 12.27
C ALA A 54 -16.90 -1.34 13.04
N ASP A 55 -16.29 -2.16 13.90
CA ASP A 55 -15.08 -1.79 14.63
C ASP A 55 -13.91 -1.42 13.69
N TRP A 56 -13.83 -2.08 12.53
CA TRP A 56 -12.82 -1.78 11.51
C TRP A 56 -13.02 -0.44 10.81
N VAL A 57 -14.29 -0.09 10.53
CA VAL A 57 -14.66 1.22 9.98
C VAL A 57 -14.27 2.30 10.99
N ASP A 58 -14.64 2.10 12.26
CA ASP A 58 -14.39 3.06 13.34
C ASP A 58 -12.88 3.21 13.63
N ALA A 59 -12.11 2.13 13.51
CA ALA A 59 -10.66 2.15 13.63
C ALA A 59 -9.94 2.71 12.39
N GLY A 60 -10.65 3.00 11.29
CA GLY A 60 -10.09 3.57 10.07
C GLY A 60 -9.32 2.57 9.20
N MET A 61 -9.36 1.27 9.49
CA MET A 61 -8.56 0.25 8.81
C MET A 61 -8.92 0.09 7.33
N LEU A 62 -10.20 0.27 6.97
CA LEU A 62 -10.63 0.26 5.56
C LEU A 62 -10.02 1.43 4.77
N THR A 63 -9.93 2.61 5.40
CA THR A 63 -9.30 3.78 4.78
C THR A 63 -7.80 3.54 4.57
N GLU A 64 -7.14 2.86 5.51
CA GLU A 64 -5.74 2.48 5.38
C GLU A 64 -5.51 1.49 4.23
N GLU A 65 -6.33 0.44 4.13
CA GLU A 65 -6.24 -0.55 3.05
C GLU A 65 -6.34 0.13 1.67
N VAL A 66 -7.34 1.00 1.49
CA VAL A 66 -7.53 1.77 0.27
C VAL A 66 -6.34 2.69 -0.02
N ALA A 67 -5.80 3.36 1.00
CA ALA A 67 -4.66 4.25 0.83
C ALA A 67 -3.40 3.50 0.36
N ILE A 68 -3.16 2.29 0.89
CA ILE A 68 -2.05 1.43 0.47
C ILE A 68 -2.23 0.99 -0.98
N GLN A 69 -3.43 0.51 -1.36
CA GLN A 69 -3.72 0.09 -2.73
C GLN A 69 -3.53 1.22 -3.75
N GLN A 70 -4.01 2.43 -3.42
CA GLN A 70 -3.81 3.61 -4.26
C GLN A 70 -2.32 3.98 -4.40
N ALA A 71 -1.54 3.88 -3.31
CA ALA A 71 -0.11 4.15 -3.32
C ALA A 71 0.65 3.17 -4.23
N ILE A 72 0.32 1.87 -4.14
CA ILE A 72 0.87 0.83 -5.03
C ILE A 72 0.58 1.15 -6.49
N ALA A 73 -0.69 1.38 -6.84
CA ALA A 73 -1.10 1.65 -8.22
C ALA A 73 -0.41 2.90 -8.80
N GLN A 74 -0.27 3.96 -7.99
CA GLN A 74 0.44 5.17 -8.40
C GLN A 74 1.93 4.90 -8.64
N ALA A 75 2.59 4.17 -7.75
CA ALA A 75 3.99 3.83 -7.89
C ALA A 75 4.25 2.95 -9.13
N GLU A 76 3.39 1.98 -9.39
CA GLU A 76 3.47 1.13 -10.59
C GLU A 76 3.30 1.93 -11.87
N LYS A 77 2.30 2.82 -11.92
CA LYS A 77 2.12 3.74 -13.05
C LYS A 77 3.37 4.57 -13.30
N ARG A 78 3.97 5.11 -12.25
CA ARG A 78 5.20 5.92 -12.35
C ARG A 78 6.39 5.10 -12.81
N LEU A 79 6.57 3.87 -12.33
CA LEU A 79 7.65 2.99 -12.78
C LEU A 79 7.53 2.65 -14.27
N ALA A 80 6.31 2.40 -14.75
CA ALA A 80 6.05 2.11 -16.16
C ALA A 80 6.43 3.27 -17.10
N GLU A 81 6.41 4.53 -16.64
CA GLU A 81 6.86 5.70 -17.42
C GLU A 81 8.36 5.64 -17.77
N PHE A 82 9.17 4.88 -17.02
CA PHE A 82 10.63 4.82 -17.16
C PHE A 82 11.17 3.45 -17.59
N ASP A 83 10.29 2.50 -17.95
CA ASP A 83 10.66 1.18 -18.47
C ASP A 83 10.65 1.13 -20.02
N CYS A 84 10.55 2.30 -20.67
CA CYS A 84 10.62 2.50 -22.12
C CYS A 84 12.07 2.61 -22.64
#